data_AF-A0A2E0V0Z8-F1
#
_entry.id   AF-A0A2E0V0Z8-F1
#
_cell.length_a   1.000
_cell.length_b   1.000
_cell.length_c   1.000
_cell.angle_alpha   90.00
_cell.angle_beta   90.00
_cell.angle_gamma   90.00
#
_symmetry.space_group_name_H-M   'P 1'
#
loop_
_entity.id
_entity.type
_entity.pdbx_description
1 polymer ?
#
loop_
_entity_poly.entity_id
_entity_poly.type
_entity_poly.pdbx_seq_one_letter_code
_entity_poly.pdbx_strand_id
1 'polypeptide(L)'
;MKNRLKIHKYIFRFDTILNWVIGLGLVILNVDALIMENPPVIQGWVYRVLGIIYLAFAAWQTYNAKNTSAPGTLRFAFWMVVIPVLFMGWALIAFHSDLKPTIRILLWLAEFYMVLLSGWYGNLYQNQQTV
;
A
#
# COMPACT_ATOMS: atom_id res chain seq x y z
N MET A 1 -19.25 -9.74 16.27
CA MET A 1 -17.88 -9.20 16.43
C MET A 1 -16.76 -10.20 16.09
N LYS A 2 -16.81 -11.47 16.53
CA LYS A 2 -15.73 -12.47 16.28
C LYS A 2 -15.34 -12.65 14.80
N ASN A 3 -16.30 -12.67 13.87
CA ASN A 3 -16.00 -12.82 12.43
C ASN A 3 -15.30 -11.60 11.83
N ARG A 4 -15.67 -10.37 12.23
CA ARG A 4 -15.01 -9.14 11.77
C ARG A 4 -13.55 -9.08 12.21
N LEU A 5 -13.26 -9.48 13.46
CA LEU A 5 -11.89 -9.56 13.99
C LEU A 5 -11.03 -10.59 13.25
N LYS A 6 -11.60 -11.73 12.85
CA LYS A 6 -10.89 -12.73 12.04
C LYS A 6 -10.57 -12.18 10.65
N ILE A 7 -11.57 -11.60 9.97
CA ILE A 7 -11.40 -10.99 8.63
C ILE A 7 -10.34 -9.88 8.69
N HIS A 8 -10.39 -9.02 9.70
CA HIS A 8 -9.39 -7.97 9.91
C HIS A 8 -7.97 -8.52 10.00
N LYS A 9 -7.76 -9.59 10.78
CA LYS A 9 -6.44 -10.23 10.89
C LYS A 9 -5.96 -10.79 9.56
N TYR A 10 -6.85 -11.32 8.72
CA TYR A 10 -6.48 -11.80 7.38
C TYR A 10 -6.12 -10.65 6.45
N ILE A 11 -6.94 -9.59 6.41
CA ILE A 11 -6.67 -8.39 5.60
C ILE A 11 -5.33 -7.76 6.03
N PHE A 12 -5.10 -7.59 7.33
CA PHE A 12 -3.87 -7.01 7.86
C PHE A 12 -2.64 -7.85 7.50
N ARG A 13 -2.73 -9.19 7.60
CA ARG A 13 -1.65 -10.09 7.19
C ARG A 13 -1.37 -10.04 5.70
N PHE A 14 -2.43 -10.03 4.88
CA PHE A 14 -2.30 -9.96 3.43
C PHE A 14 -1.63 -8.64 3.02
N ASP A 15 -2.08 -7.52 3.60
CA ASP A 15 -1.47 -6.20 3.43
C ASP A 15 0.01 -6.18 3.86
N THR A 16 0.34 -6.81 4.98
CA THR A 16 1.73 -6.98 5.44
C THR A 16 2.59 -7.72 4.40
N ILE A 17 2.09 -8.83 3.85
CA ILE A 17 2.80 -9.62 2.84
C ILE A 17 2.98 -8.81 1.56
N LEU A 18 1.95 -8.08 1.11
CA LEU A 18 2.05 -7.20 -0.05
C LEU A 18 3.11 -6.13 0.15
N ASN A 19 3.15 -5.48 1.31
CA ASN A 19 4.15 -4.44 1.60
C ASN A 19 5.58 -5.01 1.62
N TRP A 20 5.77 -6.24 2.11
CA TRP A 20 7.06 -6.93 1.99
C TRP A 20 7.45 -7.16 0.53
N VAL A 21 6.55 -7.71 -0.28
CA VAL A 21 6.82 -8.05 -1.69
C VAL A 21 7.09 -6.80 -2.51
N ILE A 22 6.23 -5.79 -2.39
CA ILE A 22 6.37 -4.50 -3.08
C ILE A 22 7.66 -3.80 -2.63
N GLY A 23 7.91 -3.74 -1.33
CA GLY A 23 9.11 -3.11 -0.77
C GLY A 23 10.40 -3.75 -1.29
N LEU A 24 10.50 -5.08 -1.27
CA LEU A 24 11.65 -5.80 -1.83
C LEU A 24 11.78 -5.57 -3.34
N GLY A 25 10.66 -5.64 -4.07
CA GLY A 25 10.63 -5.40 -5.52
C GLY A 25 11.17 -4.02 -5.88
N LEU A 26 10.72 -2.97 -5.20
CA LEU A 26 11.15 -1.59 -5.43
C LEU A 26 12.62 -1.34 -5.07
N VAL A 27 13.17 -2.04 -4.07
CA VAL A 27 14.59 -1.91 -3.68
C VAL A 27 15.52 -2.61 -4.67
N ILE A 28 15.14 -3.81 -5.12
CA ILE A 28 16.04 -4.72 -5.86
C ILE A 28 15.92 -4.54 -7.37
N LEU A 29 14.71 -4.29 -7.88
CA LEU A 29 14.44 -4.30 -9.32
C LEU A 29 14.71 -2.94 -9.96
N ASN A 30 15.03 -2.96 -11.26
CA ASN A 30 15.00 -1.76 -12.08
C ASN A 30 13.57 -1.47 -12.52
N VAL A 31 12.86 -0.72 -11.69
CA VAL A 31 11.41 -0.50 -11.82
C VAL A 31 11.07 0.22 -13.13
N ASP A 32 11.82 1.26 -13.52
CA ASP A 32 11.55 2.05 -14.73
C ASP A 32 11.46 1.18 -15.99
N ALA A 33 12.42 0.28 -16.17
CA ALA A 33 12.44 -0.65 -17.29
C ALA A 33 11.26 -1.64 -17.27
N LEU A 34 10.75 -1.96 -16.07
CA LEU A 34 9.61 -2.85 -15.89
C LEU A 34 8.29 -2.14 -16.23
N ILE A 35 8.11 -0.90 -15.80
CA ILE A 35 6.80 -0.22 -15.80
C ILE A 35 6.55 0.70 -17.01
N MET A 36 7.60 1.32 -17.55
CA MET A 36 7.47 2.32 -18.63
C MET A 36 7.82 1.74 -19.99
N GLU A 37 7.14 2.22 -21.04
CA GLU A 37 7.49 1.90 -22.43
C GLU A 37 8.75 2.64 -22.88
N ASN A 38 8.83 3.92 -22.54
CA ASN A 38 10.01 4.76 -22.74
C ASN A 38 10.41 5.30 -21.37
N PRO A 39 11.38 4.70 -20.66
CA PRO A 39 11.68 5.08 -19.29
C PRO A 39 12.22 6.51 -19.22
N PRO A 40 11.46 7.52 -18.71
CA PRO A 40 12.08 8.70 -18.16
C PRO A 40 13.04 8.26 -17.05
N VAL A 41 14.17 8.96 -16.91
CA VAL A 41 15.10 8.71 -15.81
C VAL A 41 14.47 9.32 -14.54
N ILE A 42 13.41 8.70 -14.00
CA ILE A 42 13.15 8.84 -12.57
C ILE A 42 14.39 8.27 -11.90
N GLN A 43 15.05 9.09 -11.09
CA GLN A 43 16.33 8.68 -10.53
C GLN A 43 16.08 7.43 -9.67
N GLY A 44 16.71 6.30 -10.01
CA GLY A 44 16.38 4.99 -9.44
C GLY A 44 16.43 4.91 -7.90
N TRP A 45 17.07 5.88 -7.23
CA TRP A 45 17.02 6.02 -5.78
C TRP A 45 15.62 6.31 -5.24
N VAL A 46 14.74 6.97 -6.02
CA VAL A 46 13.35 7.27 -5.60
C VAL A 46 12.60 5.96 -5.34
N TYR A 47 12.68 4.99 -6.26
CA TYR A 47 12.08 3.67 -6.07
C TYR A 47 12.68 2.94 -4.87
N ARG A 48 13.99 3.05 -4.64
CA ARG A 48 14.63 2.43 -3.49
C ARG A 48 14.17 3.04 -2.17
N VAL A 49 14.04 4.36 -2.09
CA VAL A 49 13.53 5.06 -0.91
C VAL A 49 12.08 4.64 -0.64
N LEU A 50 11.24 4.61 -1.67
CA LEU A 50 9.87 4.12 -1.54
C LEU A 50 9.85 2.66 -1.06
N GLY A 51 10.68 1.80 -1.66
CA GLY A 51 10.80 0.40 -1.25
C GLY A 51 11.19 0.24 0.23
N ILE A 52 12.16 1.04 0.72
CA ILE A 52 12.54 1.06 2.13
C ILE A 52 11.38 1.48 3.03
N ILE A 53 10.58 2.47 2.61
CA ILE A 53 9.38 2.89 3.35
C ILE A 53 8.37 1.75 3.45
N TYR A 54 8.10 1.05 2.34
CA TYR A 54 7.23 -0.13 2.33
C TYR A 54 7.75 -1.25 3.24
N LEU A 55 9.06 -1.52 3.22
CA LEU A 55 9.70 -2.51 4.09
C LEU A 55 9.60 -2.12 5.58
N ALA A 56 9.86 -0.85 5.91
CA ALA A 56 9.73 -0.35 7.28
C ALA A 56 8.28 -0.47 7.77
N PHE A 57 7.30 -0.19 6.89
CA PHE A 57 5.90 -0.36 7.21
C PHE A 57 5.51 -1.83 7.41
N ALA A 58 5.97 -2.73 6.53
CA ALA A 58 5.73 -4.16 6.65
C ALA A 58 6.34 -4.74 7.94
N ALA A 59 7.55 -4.29 8.31
CA ALA A 59 8.18 -4.63 9.58
C ALA A 59 7.36 -4.15 10.78
N TRP A 60 6.88 -2.90 10.73
CA TRP A 60 5.99 -2.34 11.76
C TRP A 60 4.68 -3.15 11.88
N GLN A 61 4.06 -3.53 10.76
CA GLN A 61 2.85 -4.36 10.76
C GLN A 61 3.13 -5.74 11.35
N THR A 62 4.25 -6.36 10.98
CA THR A 62 4.68 -7.66 11.52
C THR A 62 4.84 -7.60 13.04
N TYR A 63 5.48 -6.54 13.56
CA TYR A 63 5.62 -6.30 14.99
C TYR A 63 4.26 -6.10 15.69
N ASN A 64 3.35 -5.35 15.06
CA ASN A 64 2.03 -5.04 15.61
C ASN A 64 0.94 -6.09 15.32
N ALA A 65 1.30 -7.26 14.77
CA ALA A 65 0.34 -8.29 14.38
C ALA A 65 -0.53 -8.86 15.53
N LYS A 66 -0.14 -8.62 16.79
CA LYS A 66 -0.95 -8.97 17.98
C LYS A 66 -1.93 -7.87 18.38
N ASN A 67 -1.66 -6.62 18.01
CA ASN A 67 -2.41 -5.42 18.40
C ASN A 67 -3.09 -4.75 17.19
N THR A 68 -3.48 -5.54 16.18
CA THR A 68 -4.06 -5.05 14.91
C THR A 68 -5.31 -4.20 15.09
N SER A 69 -5.99 -4.33 16.22
CA SER A 69 -7.24 -3.64 16.54
C SER A 69 -7.04 -2.55 17.60
N ALA A 70 -5.81 -2.11 17.88
CA ALA A 70 -5.63 -0.93 18.72
C ALA A 70 -5.96 0.33 17.88
N PRO A 71 -6.61 1.37 18.46
CA PRO A 71 -6.97 2.58 17.72
C PRO A 71 -5.77 3.26 17.06
N GLY A 72 -4.61 3.30 17.74
CA GLY A 72 -3.37 3.85 17.18
C GLY A 72 -2.86 3.07 15.97
N THR A 73 -2.94 1.73 16.02
CA THR A 73 -2.55 0.85 14.91
C THR A 73 -3.48 1.02 13.72
N LEU A 74 -4.80 1.15 13.94
CA LEU A 74 -5.77 1.39 12.86
C LEU A 74 -5.59 2.78 12.23
N ARG A 75 -5.38 3.81 13.04
CA ARG A 75 -5.13 5.17 12.54
C ARG A 75 -3.87 5.24 11.70
N PHE A 76 -2.78 4.62 12.17
CA PHE A 76 -1.53 4.60 11.43
C PHE A 76 -1.68 3.80 10.13
N ALA A 77 -2.28 2.61 10.18
CA ALA A 77 -2.54 1.81 8.99
C ALA A 77 -3.41 2.57 7.97
N PHE A 78 -4.44 3.29 8.42
CA PHE A 78 -5.28 4.11 7.55
C PHE A 78 -4.45 5.16 6.78
N TRP A 79 -3.63 5.96 7.48
CA TRP A 79 -2.81 6.98 6.82
C TRP A 79 -1.76 6.39 5.89
N MET A 80 -1.18 5.26 6.28
CA MET A 80 -0.19 4.54 5.47
C MET A 80 -0.78 3.90 4.22
N VAL A 81 -2.11 3.79 4.09
CA VAL A 81 -2.77 3.40 2.82
C VAL A 81 -3.25 4.63 2.05
N VAL A 82 -3.84 5.62 2.73
CA VAL A 82 -4.37 6.84 2.08
C VAL A 82 -3.28 7.63 1.36
N ILE A 83 -2.10 7.79 1.98
CA ILE A 83 -1.01 8.56 1.36
C ILE A 83 -0.55 7.89 0.05
N PRO A 84 -0.25 6.57 0.01
CA PRO A 84 0.02 5.87 -1.24
C PRO A 84 -1.09 5.96 -2.28
N VAL A 85 -2.37 5.88 -1.90
CA VAL A 85 -3.51 6.07 -2.82
C VAL A 85 -3.39 7.41 -3.52
N LEU A 86 -3.30 8.51 -2.76
CA LEU A 86 -3.23 9.85 -3.34
C LEU A 86 -2.02 10.02 -4.26
N PHE A 87 -0.86 9.49 -3.85
CA PHE A 87 0.36 9.55 -4.64
C PHE A 87 0.26 8.70 -5.91
N MET A 88 -0.29 7.49 -5.82
CA MET A 88 -0.41 6.58 -6.95
C MET A 88 -1.49 7.03 -7.95
N GLY A 89 -2.63 7.53 -7.47
CA GLY A 89 -3.63 8.17 -8.32
C GLY A 89 -3.07 9.37 -9.08
N TRP A 90 -2.28 10.22 -8.42
CA TRP A 90 -1.58 11.33 -9.09
C TRP A 90 -0.59 10.80 -10.14
N ALA A 91 0.24 9.82 -9.80
CA ALA A 91 1.22 9.24 -10.72
C ALA A 91 0.56 8.55 -11.94
N LEU A 92 -0.55 7.84 -11.73
CA LEU A 92 -1.32 7.19 -12.79
C LEU A 92 -1.90 8.18 -13.80
N ILE A 93 -2.31 9.37 -13.34
CA ILE A 93 -2.80 10.45 -14.19
C ILE A 93 -1.62 11.12 -14.90
N ALA A 94 -0.57 11.45 -14.16
CA ALA A 94 0.59 12.18 -14.68
C ALA A 94 1.38 11.38 -15.74
N PHE A 95 1.57 10.08 -15.53
CA PHE A 95 2.37 9.20 -16.40
C PHE A 95 1.51 8.23 -17.24
N HIS A 96 0.22 8.53 -17.41
CA HIS A 96 -0.74 7.62 -18.03
C HIS A 96 -0.27 7.08 -19.39
N SER A 97 0.25 7.94 -20.26
CA SER A 97 0.71 7.60 -21.61
C SER A 97 2.00 6.77 -21.63
N ASP A 98 2.84 6.93 -20.61
CA ASP A 98 4.20 6.39 -20.61
C ASP A 98 4.27 4.99 -19.97
N LEU A 99 3.22 4.61 -19.24
CA LEU A 99 3.05 3.30 -18.64
C LEU A 99 2.62 2.26 -19.68
N LYS A 100 3.27 1.09 -19.65
CA LYS A 100 2.83 -0.09 -20.41
C LYS A 100 1.35 -0.38 -20.12
N PRO A 101 0.51 -0.67 -21.13
CA PRO A 101 -0.93 -0.89 -20.95
C PRO A 101 -1.28 -1.90 -19.85
N THR A 102 -0.56 -3.02 -19.80
CA THR A 102 -0.77 -4.05 -18.76
C THR A 102 -0.47 -3.52 -17.36
N ILE A 103 0.61 -2.76 -17.20
CA ILE A 103 1.01 -2.17 -15.91
C ILE A 103 0.00 -1.12 -15.46
N ARG A 104 -0.50 -0.31 -16.40
CA ARG A 104 -1.54 0.68 -16.15
C ARG A 104 -2.81 0.04 -15.58
N ILE A 105 -3.27 -1.06 -16.15
CA ILE A 105 -4.43 -1.80 -15.65
C ILE A 105 -4.15 -2.33 -14.24
N LEU A 106 -2.98 -2.94 -14.02
CA LEU A 106 -2.60 -3.46 -12.70
C LEU A 106 -2.53 -2.37 -11.64
N LEU A 107 -1.98 -1.20 -11.98
CA LEU A 107 -1.91 -0.05 -11.07
C LEU A 107 -3.31 0.49 -10.76
N TRP A 108 -4.22 0.61 -11.74
CA TRP A 108 -5.61 1.01 -11.45
C TRP A 108 -6.34 0.00 -10.55
N LEU A 109 -6.12 -1.30 -10.74
CA LEU A 109 -6.68 -2.33 -9.86
C LEU A 109 -6.12 -2.24 -8.44
N ALA A 110 -4.80 -2.00 -8.32
CA ALA A 110 -4.16 -1.76 -7.03
C ALA A 110 -4.69 -0.50 -6.34
N GLU A 111 -4.92 0.58 -7.09
CA GLU A 111 -5.49 1.84 -6.59
C GLU A 111 -6.88 1.59 -6.01
N PHE A 112 -7.73 0.92 -6.79
CA PHE A 112 -9.08 0.56 -6.36
C PHE A 112 -9.07 -0.30 -5.09
N TYR A 113 -8.17 -1.29 -5.02
CA TYR A 113 -7.97 -2.09 -3.82
C TYR A 113 -7.57 -1.23 -2.60
N MET A 114 -6.62 -0.31 -2.76
CA MET A 114 -6.15 0.54 -1.66
C MET A 114 -7.24 1.54 -1.20
N VAL A 115 -8.10 2.02 -2.10
CA VAL A 115 -9.28 2.82 -1.75
C VAL A 115 -10.23 2.02 -0.86
N LEU A 116 -10.55 0.78 -1.25
CA LEU A 116 -11.39 -0.11 -0.45
C LEU A 116 -10.78 -0.40 0.92
N LEU A 117 -9.45 -0.64 0.95
CA LEU A 117 -8.71 -0.91 2.18
C LEU A 117 -8.70 0.30 3.12
N SER A 118 -8.54 1.52 2.58
CA SER A 118 -8.63 2.77 3.34
C SER A 118 -10.02 2.94 3.97
N GLY A 119 -11.08 2.72 3.18
CA GLY A 119 -12.46 2.77 3.69
C GLY A 119 -12.70 1.75 4.80
N TRP A 120 -12.15 0.54 4.67
CA TRP A 120 -12.25 -0.50 5.69
C TRP A 120 -11.54 -0.11 7.00
N TYR A 121 -10.27 0.33 6.93
CA TYR A 121 -9.55 0.78 8.13
C TYR A 121 -10.20 2.00 8.79
N GLY A 122 -10.69 2.95 7.99
CA GLY A 122 -11.41 4.14 8.49
C GLY A 122 -12.69 3.76 9.22
N ASN A 123 -13.49 2.85 8.67
CA ASN A 123 -14.70 2.36 9.33
C ASN A 123 -14.40 1.65 10.66
N LEU A 124 -13.36 0.80 10.69
CA LEU A 124 -12.95 0.12 11.92
C LEU A 124 -12.46 1.10 12.97
N TYR A 125 -11.68 2.12 12.57
CA TYR A 125 -11.21 3.15 13.48
C TYR A 125 -12.35 3.94 14.11
N GLN A 126 -13.33 4.40 13.31
CA GLN A 126 -14.52 5.11 13.80
C GLN A 126 -15.32 4.28 14.81
N ASN A 127 -15.57 3.01 14.49
CA ASN A 127 -16.33 2.10 15.37
C ASN A 127 -15.64 1.85 16.72
N GLN A 128 -14.32 2.04 16.83
CA GLN A 128 -13.60 1.89 18.09
C GLN A 128 -13.58 3.15 18.96
N GLN A 129 -13.98 4.30 18.41
CA GLN A 129 -14.12 5.54 19.18
C GLN A 129 -15.51 5.69 19.81
N THR A 130 -16.50 4.96 19.30
CA THR A 130 -17.91 5.01 19.74
C THR A 130 -18.26 3.95 20.80
N VAL A 131 -17.29 3.13 21.22
CA VAL A 131 -17.43 2.06 22.23
C VAL A 131 -16.48 2.35 23.37
#